data_AF-A0A914V377-F1
#
_entry.id   AF-A0A914V377-F1
#
_cell.length_a   1.000
_cell.length_b   1.000
_cell.length_c   1.000
_cell.angle_alpha   90.00
_cell.angle_beta   90.00
_cell.angle_gamma   90.00
#
_symmetry.space_group_name_H-M   'P 1'
#
loop_
_entity.id
_entity.type
_entity.pdbx_description
1 polymer ?
#
loop_
_entity_poly.entity_id
_entity_poly.type
_entity_poly.pdbx_seq_one_letter_code
_entity_poly.pdbx_strand_id
1 'polypeptide(L)'
;MKKSLRQRVVHAVVLGKYSRDGVLERLRKDGLNDGDDQRVGPIIEEVSEAGKDGRLSLKSSLYSEVDANKWQWFTTDEKVNVKRILSGSTTSSSSSANFAPSRKSAM
;
A
#
# COMPACT_ATOMS: atom_id res chain seq x y z
N MET A 1 2.31 15.05 15.05
CA MET A 1 1.25 14.06 15.32
C MET A 1 1.80 12.67 15.03
N LYS A 2 1.91 11.81 16.05
CA LYS A 2 2.33 10.40 15.87
C LYS A 2 1.30 9.72 14.97
N LYS A 3 1.69 9.25 13.78
CA LYS A 3 0.77 8.48 12.94
C LYS A 3 0.46 7.17 13.67
N SER A 4 -0.82 6.85 13.86
CA SER A 4 -1.22 5.65 14.60
C SER A 4 -0.77 4.39 13.86
N LEU A 5 -0.54 3.31 14.60
CA LEU A 5 -0.13 2.03 14.01
C LEU A 5 -1.13 1.54 12.96
N ARG A 6 -2.43 1.76 13.19
CA ARG A 6 -3.50 1.50 12.19
C ARG A 6 -3.26 2.25 10.88
N GLN A 7 -2.93 3.54 10.94
CA GLN A 7 -2.68 4.32 9.73
C GLN A 7 -1.47 3.78 8.95
N ARG A 8 -0.41 3.33 9.64
CA ARG A 8 0.74 2.65 8.99
C ARG A 8 0.31 1.37 8.25
N VAL A 9 -0.52 0.55 8.88
CA VAL A 9 -1.04 -0.69 8.26
C VAL A 9 -1.90 -0.37 7.04
N VAL A 10 -2.81 0.60 7.12
CA VAL A 10 -3.65 1.03 5.98
C VAL A 10 -2.79 1.42 4.77
N HIS A 11 -1.70 2.18 5.00
CA HIS A 11 -0.79 2.61 3.93
C HIS A 11 0.08 1.46 3.39
N ALA A 12 0.38 0.44 4.18
CA ALA A 12 1.08 -0.74 3.68
C ALA A 12 0.15 -1.64 2.84
N VAL A 13 -1.08 -1.85 3.31
CA VAL A 13 -2.08 -2.72 2.67
C VAL A 13 -2.59 -2.13 1.35
N VAL A 14 -2.78 -0.80 1.26
CA VAL A 14 -3.29 -0.15 0.04
C VAL A 14 -2.43 -0.42 -1.20
N LEU A 15 -1.15 -0.79 -1.03
CA LEU A 15 -0.28 -1.14 -2.14
C LEU A 15 -0.74 -2.43 -2.84
N GLY A 16 -1.48 -3.32 -2.16
CA GLY A 16 -2.07 -4.53 -2.74
C GLY A 16 -1.06 -5.58 -3.23
N LYS A 17 0.22 -5.41 -2.89
CA LYS A 17 1.32 -6.28 -3.35
C LYS A 17 1.76 -7.30 -2.29
N TYR A 18 1.27 -7.19 -1.06
CA TYR A 18 1.82 -7.90 0.09
C TYR A 18 0.85 -8.94 0.64
N SER A 19 1.41 -10.07 1.07
CA SER A 19 0.76 -10.98 2.02
C SER A 19 0.85 -10.38 3.43
N ARG A 20 0.19 -11.02 4.40
CA ARG A 20 0.28 -10.63 5.82
C ARG A 20 1.73 -10.48 6.28
N ASP A 21 2.58 -11.46 5.97
CA ASP A 21 4.00 -11.44 6.33
C ASP A 21 4.75 -10.30 5.63
N GLY A 22 4.44 -10.03 4.36
CA GLY A 22 5.05 -8.93 3.62
C GLY A 22 4.71 -7.54 4.21
N VAL A 23 3.49 -7.38 4.76
CA VAL A 23 3.10 -6.16 5.47
C VAL A 23 3.89 -6.01 6.76
N LEU A 24 4.03 -7.09 7.54
CA LEU A 24 4.84 -7.11 8.77
C LEU A 24 6.31 -6.78 8.51
N GLU A 25 6.93 -7.40 7.51
CA GLU A 25 8.32 -7.11 7.13
C GLU A 25 8.52 -5.66 6.70
N ARG A 26 7.59 -5.09 5.93
CA ARG A 26 7.65 -3.68 5.53
C ARG A 26 7.57 -2.77 6.76
N LEU A 27 6.64 -3.04 7.67
CA LEU A 27 6.48 -2.24 8.89
C LEU A 27 7.70 -2.35 9.80
N ARG A 28 8.30 -3.53 9.94
CA ARG A 28 9.56 -3.75 10.69
C ARG A 28 10.71 -2.93 10.11
N LYS A 29 10.84 -2.90 8.77
CA LYS A 29 11.84 -2.04 8.08
C LYS A 29 11.61 -0.54 8.32
N ASP A 30 10.36 -0.13 8.53
CA ASP A 30 10.01 1.25 8.86
C ASP A 30 10.24 1.60 10.35
N GLY A 31 10.76 0.68 11.15
CA GLY A 31 11.08 0.88 12.57
C GLY A 31 9.95 0.51 13.53
N LEU A 32 9.08 -0.43 13.16
CA LEU A 32 8.09 -1.00 14.07
C LEU A 32 8.78 -1.90 15.11
N ASN A 33 8.45 -1.69 16.39
CA ASN A 33 9.08 -2.38 17.52
C ASN A 33 8.40 -3.75 17.77
N ASP A 34 9.10 -4.74 18.34
CA ASP A 34 8.56 -6.09 18.53
C ASP A 34 7.22 -6.15 19.31
N GLY A 35 6.99 -5.22 20.25
CA GLY A 35 5.73 -5.14 21.00
C GLY A 35 4.52 -4.64 20.18
N ASP A 36 4.75 -4.00 19.05
CA ASP A 36 3.70 -3.56 18.13
C ASP A 36 3.29 -4.69 17.17
N ASP A 37 4.16 -5.68 16.97
CA ASP A 37 3.99 -6.78 16.00
C ASP A 37 2.74 -7.64 16.31
N GLN A 38 2.52 -7.94 17.60
CA GLN A 38 1.32 -8.66 18.06
C GLN A 38 0.03 -7.84 17.84
N ARG A 39 0.13 -6.51 17.80
CA ARG A 39 -1.01 -5.60 17.57
C ARG A 39 -1.30 -5.41 16.09
N VAL A 40 -0.29 -5.55 15.22
CA VAL A 40 -0.43 -5.41 13.77
C VAL A 40 -1.35 -6.48 13.19
N GLY A 41 -1.24 -7.73 13.64
CA GLY A 41 -2.05 -8.86 13.16
C GLY A 41 -3.57 -8.59 13.11
N PRO A 42 -4.23 -8.30 14.23
CA PRO A 42 -5.67 -8.01 14.25
C PRO A 42 -6.03 -6.75 13.46
N ILE A 43 -5.14 -5.75 13.42
CA ILE A 43 -5.38 -4.52 12.66
C ILE A 43 -5.35 -4.79 11.16
N ILE A 44 -4.45 -5.65 10.67
CA ILE A 44 -4.43 -6.09 9.28
C ILE A 44 -5.77 -6.74 8.93
N GLU A 45 -6.28 -7.65 9.76
CA GLU A 45 -7.58 -8.29 9.54
C GLU A 45 -8.75 -7.30 9.58
N GLU A 46 -8.66 -6.27 10.44
CA GLU A 46 -9.67 -5.22 10.52
C GLU A 46 -9.69 -4.35 9.26
N VAL A 47 -8.53 -3.98 8.71
CA VAL A 47 -8.42 -3.01 7.60
C VAL A 47 -8.35 -3.64 6.21
N SER A 48 -8.07 -4.94 6.13
CA SER A 48 -7.87 -5.64 4.86
C SER A 48 -8.92 -6.72 4.62
N GLU A 49 -9.04 -7.11 3.36
CA GLU A 49 -9.76 -8.26 2.88
C GLU A 49 -8.75 -9.22 2.26
N ALA A 50 -8.72 -10.45 2.75
CA ALA A 50 -7.89 -11.50 2.17
C ALA A 50 -8.55 -12.03 0.90
N GLY A 51 -7.88 -11.85 -0.24
CA GLY A 51 -8.27 -12.47 -1.49
C GLY A 51 -8.00 -13.97 -1.48
N LYS A 52 -8.61 -14.69 -2.45
CA LYS A 52 -8.44 -16.14 -2.61
C LYS A 52 -6.98 -16.57 -2.80
N ASP A 53 -6.16 -15.67 -3.34
CA ASP A 53 -4.74 -15.91 -3.63
C ASP A 53 -3.81 -15.61 -2.43
N GLY A 54 -4.38 -15.35 -1.24
CA GLY A 54 -3.61 -14.98 -0.05
C GLY A 54 -3.05 -13.55 -0.05
N ARG A 55 -3.41 -12.75 -1.06
CA ARG A 55 -3.09 -11.32 -1.14
C ARG A 55 -4.06 -10.49 -0.32
N LEU A 56 -3.54 -9.49 0.38
CA LEU A 56 -4.34 -8.55 1.15
C LEU A 56 -4.72 -7.34 0.29
N SER A 57 -5.99 -7.01 0.28
CA SER A 57 -6.55 -5.81 -0.35
C SER A 57 -7.12 -4.89 0.73
N LEU A 58 -7.01 -3.57 0.57
CA LEU A 58 -7.59 -2.64 1.54
C LEU A 58 -9.11 -2.60 1.39
N LYS A 59 -9.85 -2.58 2.51
CA LYS A 59 -11.30 -2.36 2.49
C LYS A 59 -11.65 -1.05 1.80
N SER A 60 -12.71 -1.08 0.99
CA SER A 60 -13.13 0.08 0.22
C SER A 60 -13.44 1.31 1.08
N SER A 61 -14.00 1.09 2.27
CA SER A 61 -14.32 2.15 3.24
C SER A 61 -13.10 2.91 3.77
N LEU A 62 -11.90 2.33 3.65
CA LEU A 62 -10.67 2.90 4.21
C LEU A 62 -9.81 3.63 3.17
N TYR A 63 -10.18 3.60 1.89
CA TYR A 63 -9.47 4.37 0.87
C TYR A 63 -9.46 5.88 1.17
N SER A 64 -10.50 6.39 1.83
CA SER A 64 -10.57 7.80 2.28
C SER A 64 -9.56 8.15 3.38
N GLU A 65 -9.03 7.16 4.12
CA GLU A 65 -8.01 7.35 5.17
C GLU A 65 -6.57 7.33 4.62
N VAL A 66 -6.39 7.05 3.32
CA VAL A 66 -5.07 6.93 2.70
C VAL A 66 -4.53 8.28 2.26
N ASP A 67 -3.41 8.70 2.85
CA ASP A 67 -2.73 9.96 2.56
C ASP A 67 -1.55 9.76 1.60
N ALA A 68 -1.80 9.60 0.30
CA ALA A 68 -0.75 9.38 -0.70
C ALA A 68 0.34 10.48 -0.73
N ASN A 69 -0.03 11.74 -0.47
CA ASN A 69 0.90 12.87 -0.52
C ASN A 69 1.71 13.10 0.77
N LYS A 70 1.10 12.82 1.94
CA LYS A 70 1.70 13.09 3.26
C LYS A 70 2.41 11.88 3.85
N TRP A 71 2.37 10.72 3.18
CA TRP A 71 3.10 9.54 3.60
C TRP A 71 4.55 9.58 3.12
N GLN A 72 5.46 9.84 4.06
CA GLN A 72 6.90 9.97 3.78
C GLN A 72 7.56 8.63 3.41
N TRP A 73 6.97 7.50 3.82
CA TRP A 73 7.50 6.16 3.52
C TRP A 73 7.03 5.60 2.18
N PHE A 74 6.23 6.36 1.43
CA PHE A 74 5.97 6.02 0.03
C PHE A 74 7.08 6.56 -0.86
N THR A 75 7.64 5.68 -1.67
CA THR A 75 8.47 6.04 -2.81
C THR A 75 7.64 6.74 -3.88
N THR A 76 8.30 7.43 -4.82
CA THR A 76 7.62 8.13 -5.91
C THR A 76 6.69 7.21 -6.71
N ASP A 77 7.16 5.99 -7.03
CA ASP A 77 6.36 4.96 -7.72
C ASP A 77 5.15 4.52 -6.90
N GLU A 78 5.33 4.29 -5.60
CA GLU A 78 4.24 3.91 -4.71
C GLU A 78 3.18 5.02 -4.62
N LYS A 79 3.58 6.29 -4.54
CA LYS A 79 2.63 7.42 -4.54
C LYS A 79 1.78 7.43 -5.80
N VAL A 80 2.39 7.18 -6.97
CA VAL A 80 1.66 7.10 -8.25
C VAL A 80 0.71 5.91 -8.24
N ASN A 81 1.15 4.75 -7.77
CA ASN A 81 0.31 3.55 -7.65
C ASN A 81 -0.90 3.78 -6.74
N VAL A 82 -0.69 4.33 -5.55
CA VAL A 82 -1.76 4.61 -4.58
C VAL A 82 -2.76 5.61 -5.15
N LYS A 83 -2.29 6.68 -5.81
CA LYS A 83 -3.18 7.63 -6.50
C LYS A 83 -4.04 6.97 -7.57
N ARG A 84 -3.49 6.01 -8.33
CA ARG A 84 -4.23 5.25 -9.35
C ARG A 84 -5.31 4.36 -8.74
N ILE A 85 -4.99 3.69 -7.62
CA ILE A 85 -5.94 2.86 -6.87
C ILE A 85 -7.08 3.73 -6.33
N LEU A 86 -6.74 4.88 -5.71
CA LEU A 86 -7.72 5.82 -5.16
C LEU A 86 -8.62 6.47 -6.21
N SER A 87 -8.13 6.67 -7.44
CA SER A 87 -8.91 7.22 -8.54
C SER A 87 -9.84 6.19 -9.21
N GLY A 88 -9.95 4.97 -8.68
CA GLY A 88 -10.83 3.94 -9.22
C GLY A 88 -10.32 3.27 -10.50
N SER A 89 -9.08 3.51 -10.91
CA SER A 89 -8.43 2.71 -11.97
C SER A 89 -7.91 1.40 -11.39
N THR A 90 -8.81 0.56 -10.90
CA THR A 90 -8.51 -0.85 -10.61
C THR A 90 -8.46 -1.60 -11.94
N THR A 91 -7.37 -1.43 -12.69
CA THR A 91 -7.04 -2.42 -13.72
C THR A 91 -6.36 -3.58 -13.02
N SER A 92 -7.09 -4.69 -12.97
CA SER A 92 -6.66 -6.03 -12.63
C SER A 92 -5.20 -6.28 -13.05
N SER A 93 -4.37 -6.62 -12.07
CA SER A 93 -3.19 -7.48 -12.20
C SER A 93 -2.72 -7.80 -13.62
N SER A 94 -1.65 -7.13 -14.06
CA SER A 94 -0.52 -7.75 -14.80
C SER A 94 0.48 -6.67 -15.23
N SER A 95 1.74 -7.09 -15.42
CA SER A 95 2.85 -6.36 -16.04
C SER A 95 3.53 -5.25 -15.22
N SER A 96 4.53 -5.69 -14.46
CA SER A 96 5.90 -5.20 -14.63
C SER A 96 6.20 -4.70 -16.06
N ALA A 97 6.91 -3.57 -16.14
CA ALA A 97 7.56 -2.99 -17.33
C ALA A 97 6.64 -2.30 -18.36
N ASN A 98 6.55 -0.97 -18.24
CA ASN A 98 6.75 -0.07 -19.39
C ASN A 98 7.06 1.34 -18.88
N PHE A 99 8.24 1.48 -18.29
CA PHE A 99 8.93 2.76 -18.24
C PHE A 99 9.56 2.98 -19.61
N ALA A 100 8.93 3.81 -20.43
CA ALA A 100 9.59 4.39 -21.60
C ALA A 100 9.05 5.82 -21.82
N PRO A 101 9.81 6.88 -21.48
CA PRO A 101 9.53 8.21 -21.98
C PRO A 101 10.16 8.33 -23.37
N SER A 102 9.46 7.93 -24.43
CA SER A 102 9.91 8.28 -25.79
C SER A 102 9.60 9.75 -26.05
N ARG A 103 10.63 10.57 -25.82
CA ARG A 103 10.73 11.98 -26.21
C ARG A 103 10.86 12.08 -27.74
N LYS A 104 10.07 12.98 -28.35
CA LYS A 104 10.39 13.87 -29.50
C LYS A 104 10.88 13.26 -30.84
N SER A 105 10.12 13.49 -31.92
CA SER A 105 10.56 14.18 -33.17
C SER A 105 9.28 14.48 -33.99
N ALA A 106 8.81 15.73 -34.12
CA ALA A 106 9.24 16.72 -35.11
C ALA A 106 9.41 16.12 -36.52
N MET A 107 8.38 16.32 -37.35
CA MET A 107 8.45 16.61 -38.79
C MET A 107 7.31 17.57 -39.12
#